data_AF-A0AAI8E5R0-F1
#
_entry.id   AF-A0AAI8E5R0-F1
#
_cell.length_a   1.000
_cell.length_b   1.000
_cell.length_c   1.000
_cell.angle_alpha   90.00
_cell.angle_beta   90.00
_cell.angle_gamma   90.00
#
_symmetry.space_group_name_H-M   'P 1'
#
loop_
_entity.id
_entity.type
_entity.pdbx_description
1 polymer ?
#
loop_
_entity_poly.entity_id
_entity_poly.type
_entity_poly.pdbx_seq_one_letter_code
_entity_poly.pdbx_strand_id
1 'polypeptide(L)' 'MEMRQLEIPMSEALALSGNGAEGTVARQLVMKAYDLPAYDTPSNQQRSIDSFRNQIELQCFKEKT' A
#
# COMPACT_ATOMS: atom_id res chain seq x y z
N MET A 1 -0.13 -2.52 -2.28
CA MET A 1 -0.24 -1.88 -3.60
C MET A 1 -0.66 -2.82 -4.72
N GLU A 2 -0.29 -4.11 -4.68
CA GLU A 2 -0.72 -5.08 -5.70
C GLU A 2 -2.24 -5.12 -5.87
N MET A 3 -3.00 -5.30 -4.77
CA MET A 3 -4.46 -5.28 -4.81
C MET A 3 -5.04 -3.98 -5.38
N ARG A 4 -4.38 -2.85 -5.10
CA ARG A 4 -4.80 -1.56 -5.65
C ARG A 4 -4.60 -1.51 -7.18
N GLN A 5 -3.47 -2.00 -7.68
CA GLN A 5 -3.18 -2.05 -9.12
C GLN A 5 -4.12 -3.00 -9.88
N LEU A 6 -4.67 -4.00 -9.19
CA LEU A 6 -5.71 -4.91 -9.70
C LEU A 6 -7.14 -4.37 -9.52
N GLU A 7 -7.29 -3.14 -9.03
CA GLU A 7 -8.58 -2.50 -8.76
C GLU A 7 -9.52 -3.33 -7.86
N ILE A 8 -8.95 -4.16 -6.99
CA ILE A 8 -9.71 -4.88 -5.97
C ILE A 8 -10.38 -3.84 -5.06
N PRO A 9 -11.61 -4.06 -4.58
CA PRO A 9 -12.26 -3.13 -3.66
C PRO A 9 -11.45 -2.93 -2.36
N MET A 10 -11.34 -1.69 -1.90
CA MET A 10 -10.57 -1.35 -0.69
C MET A 10 -11.05 -2.14 0.55
N SER A 11 -12.35 -2.39 0.66
CA SER A 11 -12.94 -3.17 1.75
C SER A 11 -12.36 -4.59 1.83
N GLU A 12 -12.07 -5.23 0.70
CA GLU A 12 -11.46 -6.56 0.65
C GLU A 12 -9.99 -6.51 1.06
N ALA A 13 -9.25 -5.49 0.59
CA ALA A 13 -7.87 -5.29 1.02
C ALA A 13 -7.74 -4.98 2.52
N LEU A 14 -8.68 -4.21 3.09
CA LEU A 14 -8.71 -3.90 4.52
C LEU A 14 -9.05 -5.13 5.38
N ALA A 15 -9.80 -6.10 4.85
CA ALA A 15 -10.10 -7.34 5.56
C ALA A 15 -8.84 -8.16 5.88
N LEU A 16 -7.76 -7.99 5.10
CA LEU A 16 -6.49 -8.67 5.26
C LEU A 16 -5.56 -8.01 6.29
N SER A 17 -5.93 -6.83 6.82
CA SER A 17 -5.05 -6.06 7.71
C SER A 17 -4.91 -6.67 9.11
N GLY A 18 -5.72 -7.67 9.50
CA GLY A 18 -5.66 -8.24 10.85
C GLY A 18 -6.15 -7.29 11.95
N ASN A 19 -5.88 -7.63 13.21
CA ASN A 19 -6.35 -6.91 14.40
C ASN A 19 -5.18 -6.36 15.24
N GLY A 20 -5.44 -5.41 16.14
CA GLY A 20 -4.43 -4.84 17.04
C GLY A 20 -3.58 -3.73 16.42
N ALA A 21 -2.45 -3.39 17.05
CA ALA A 21 -1.59 -2.28 16.65
C ALA A 21 -0.99 -2.47 15.25
N GLU A 22 -0.51 -3.68 14.94
CA GLU A 22 -0.02 -4.04 13.60
C GLU A 22 -1.11 -3.88 12.54
N GLY A 23 -2.34 -4.27 12.87
CA GLY A 23 -3.48 -4.11 11.97
C GLY A 23 -3.86 -2.65 11.73
N THR A 24 -3.73 -1.77 12.72
CA THR A 24 -3.90 -0.32 12.51
C THR A 24 -2.91 0.23 11.50
N VAL A 25 -1.62 -0.16 11.59
CA VAL A 25 -0.59 0.25 10.63
C VAL A 25 -0.90 -0.30 9.24
N ALA A 26 -1.23 -1.59 9.13
CA ALA A 26 -1.59 -2.22 7.86
C ALA A 26 -2.78 -1.51 7.18
N ARG A 27 -3.83 -1.15 7.93
CA ARG A 27 -4.98 -0.39 7.41
C ARG A 27 -4.58 0.98 6.87
N GLN A 28 -3.70 1.70 7.57
CA GLN A 28 -3.20 3.00 7.10
C GLN A 28 -2.40 2.87 5.80
N LEU A 29 -1.57 1.83 5.69
CA LEU A 29 -0.83 1.54 4.46
C LEU A 29 -1.77 1.17 3.30
N VAL A 30 -2.83 0.39 3.56
CA VAL A 30 -3.86 0.10 2.56
C VAL A 30 -4.57 1.38 2.12
N MET A 31 -5.01 2.24 3.02
CA MET A 31 -5.67 3.50 2.65
C MET A 31 -4.75 4.39 1.81
N LYS A 32 -3.50 4.59 2.24
CA LYS A 32 -2.47 5.33 1.49
C LYS A 32 -2.22 4.74 0.10
N ALA A 33 -2.22 3.42 -0.02
CA ALA A 33 -2.09 2.76 -1.31
C ALA A 33 -3.25 3.12 -2.25
N TYR A 34 -4.47 3.21 -1.73
CA TYR A 34 -5.66 3.49 -2.53
C TYR A 34 -5.87 4.97 -2.88
N ASP A 35 -5.17 5.90 -2.21
CA ASP A 35 -5.07 7.29 -2.63
C ASP A 35 -4.28 7.47 -3.95
N LEU A 36 -3.54 6.43 -4.38
CA LEU A 36 -2.76 6.42 -5.60
C LEU A 36 -3.54 5.77 -6.77
N PRO A 37 -3.25 6.17 -8.02
CA PRO A 37 -3.88 5.57 -9.20
C PRO A 37 -3.43 4.12 -9.42
N ALA A 38 -4.30 3.34 -10.06
CA ALA A 38 -3.91 2.13 -10.76
C ALA A 38 -3.46 2.46 -12.18
N TYR A 39 -2.64 1.59 -12.76
CA TYR A 39 -2.12 1.74 -14.11
C TYR A 39 -2.48 0.52 -14.96
N ASP A 40 -2.72 0.73 -16.25
CA ASP A 40 -3.17 -0.34 -17.15
C ASP A 40 -2.05 -1.28 -17.60
N THR A 41 -0.81 -0.81 -17.59
CA THR A 41 0.34 -1.58 -18.08
C THR A 41 1.10 -2.23 -16.92
N PRO A 42 1.49 -3.52 -17.03
CA PRO A 42 2.23 -4.22 -15.98
C PRO A 42 3.52 -3.50 -15.52
N SER A 43 4.24 -2.85 -16.45
CA SER A 43 5.46 -2.11 -16.13
C SER A 43 5.20 -0.90 -15.22
N ASN A 44 4.11 -0.16 -15.44
CA ASN A 44 3.73 0.97 -14.59
C ASN A 44 3.13 0.51 -13.26
N GLN A 45 2.38 -0.60 -13.24
CA GLN A 45 1.90 -1.22 -12.00
C GLN A 45 3.09 -1.58 -11.11
N GLN A 46 4.08 -2.30 -11.65
CA GLN A 46 5.29 -2.68 -10.91
C GLN A 46 6.05 -1.45 -10.40
N ARG A 47 6.25 -0.45 -11.27
CA ARG A 47 6.92 0.80 -10.87
C ARG A 47 6.18 1.51 -9.74
N SER A 48 4.84 1.52 -9.77
CA SER A 48 4.03 2.12 -8.70
C SER A 48 4.12 1.33 -7.39
N ILE A 49 4.17 0.00 -7.46
CA ILE A 49 4.35 -0.88 -6.29
C ILE A 49 5.72 -0.62 -5.65
N ASP A 50 6.79 -0.63 -6.46
CA ASP A 50 8.16 -0.40 -5.98
C ASP A 50 8.33 1.00 -5.38
N SER A 51 7.76 2.02 -6.04
CA SER A 51 7.83 3.41 -5.56
C SER A 51 7.11 3.57 -4.22
N PHE A 52 5.92 2.99 -4.08
CA PHE A 52 5.19 3.02 -2.82
C PHE A 52 5.97 2.31 -1.70
N ARG A 53 6.50 1.11 -1.97
CA ARG A 53 7.31 0.37 -0.99
C ARG A 53 8.49 1.22 -0.51
N ASN A 54 9.26 1.79 -1.44
CA ASN A 54 10.42 2.61 -1.11
C ASN A 54 10.05 3.86 -0.29
N GLN A 55 8.89 4.47 -0.54
CA GLN A 55 8.40 5.61 0.25
C GLN A 55 8.10 5.21 1.70
N ILE A 56 7.43 4.07 1.90
CA ILE A 56 7.14 3.55 3.24
C ILE A 56 8.43 3.18 3.97
N GLU A 57 9.34 2.46 3.31
CA GLU A 57 10.65 2.11 3.87
C GLU A 57 11.42 3.37 4.29
N LEU A 58 11.48 4.39 3.44
CA LEU A 58 12.13 5.66 3.75
C LEU A 58 11.50 6.34 4.98
N GLN A 59 10.16 6.34 5.10
CA GLN A 59 9.47 6.89 6.26
C GLN A 59 9.88 6.13 7.53
N CYS A 60 9.89 4.80 7.50
CA CYS A 60 10.30 3.97 8.63
C CYS A 60 11.76 4.21 9.06
N PHE A 61 12.67 4.48 8.11
CA PHE A 61 14.05 4.83 8.44
C PHE A 61 14.17 6.22 9.05
N LYS A 62 13.39 7.20 8.57
CA LYS A 62 13.38 8.55 9.13
C LYS A 62 12.82 8.62 10.53
N GLU A 63 11.77 7.86 10.82
CA GLU A 63 11.14 7.80 12.16
C GLU A 63 12.05 7.16 13.23
N LYS A 64 13.13 6.46 12.82
CA LYS A 64 14.13 5.86 13.72
C LYS A 64 15.28 6.82 14.08
N THR A 65 15.25 8.06 13.59
CA THR A 65 16.22 9.14 13.86
C THR A 65 15.60 10.21 14.74
#